data_AF-A0A9E3UZM1-F1
#
_entry.id   AF-A0A9E3UZM1-F1
#
_cell.length_a   1.000
_cell.length_b   1.000
_cell.length_c   1.000
_cell.angle_alpha   90.00
_cell.angle_beta   90.00
_cell.angle_gamma   90.00
#
_symmetry.space_group_name_H-M   'P 1'
#
loop_
_entity.id
_entity.type
_entity.pdbx_description
1 polymer ?
#
loop_
_entity_poly.entity_id
_entity_poly.type
_entity_poly.pdbx_seq_one_letter_code
_entity_poly.pdbx_strand_id
1 'polypeptide(L)'
;MAKLIFYRQKRYDGVIHTGIELDDETISEISEGGGAERDPTLLWYVDLRCEGPGIPAEADSAVLWLREHSKILREGFARFAERLRIGADPDVYSLTWNDFQSVPEGVSLEIACSAVRRIDARAMATILQEIGDHWDEILRSLHVPQAIEDVR
;
A
#
# COMPACT_ATOMS: atom_id res chain seq x y z
N MET A 1 12.93 12.19 8.79
CA MET A 1 13.17 10.86 8.18
C MET A 1 12.02 10.68 7.22
N ALA A 2 12.30 10.39 5.94
CA ALA A 2 11.24 10.31 4.95
C ALA A 2 10.33 9.11 5.24
N LYS A 3 9.03 9.31 5.03
CA LYS A 3 7.98 8.32 5.21
C LYS A 3 7.20 8.18 3.91
N LEU A 4 7.22 6.98 3.33
CA LEU A 4 6.55 6.67 2.08
C LEU A 4 5.53 5.57 2.32
N ILE A 5 4.26 5.84 2.04
CA ILE A 5 3.16 4.89 2.21
C ILE A 5 2.57 4.60 0.85
N PHE A 6 2.49 3.32 0.48
CA PHE A 6 1.52 2.86 -0.51
C PHE A 6 0.28 2.37 0.24
N TYR A 7 -0.91 2.84 -0.14
CA TYR A 7 -2.15 2.37 0.45
C TYR A 7 -3.10 1.84 -0.61
N ARG A 8 -3.87 0.81 -0.24
CA ARG A 8 -5.04 0.34 -0.98
C ARG A 8 -6.14 0.01 0.01
N GLN A 9 -7.31 0.64 -0.15
CA GLN A 9 -8.39 0.55 0.82
C GLN A 9 -9.75 0.52 0.15
N LYS A 10 -10.68 -0.26 0.71
CA LYS A 10 -12.07 -0.30 0.25
C LYS A 10 -12.97 0.36 1.28
N ARG A 11 -13.89 1.19 0.80
CA ARG A 11 -14.89 1.89 1.62
C ARG A 11 -16.27 1.26 1.49
N TYR A 12 -17.17 1.68 2.37
CA TYR A 12 -18.56 1.20 2.43
C TYR A 12 -19.35 1.49 1.14
N ASP A 13 -18.99 2.55 0.43
CA ASP A 13 -19.51 2.90 -0.90
C ASP A 13 -19.08 1.91 -2.01
N GLY A 14 -18.23 0.94 -1.68
CA GLY A 14 -17.71 -0.08 -2.59
C GLY A 14 -16.52 0.39 -3.42
N VAL A 15 -16.11 1.65 -3.31
CA VAL A 15 -14.98 2.25 -4.03
C VAL A 15 -13.67 1.77 -3.40
N ILE A 16 -12.71 1.45 -4.27
CA ILE A 16 -11.34 1.14 -3.87
C ILE A 16 -10.48 2.36 -4.15
N HIS A 17 -9.87 2.91 -3.10
CA HIS A 17 -8.90 3.97 -3.20
C HIS A 17 -7.50 3.38 -3.12
N THR A 18 -6.64 3.77 -4.06
CA THR A 18 -5.23 3.37 -4.08
C THR A 18 -4.40 4.61 -4.26
N GLY A 19 -3.32 4.73 -3.51
CA GLY A 19 -2.46 5.91 -3.61
C GLY A 19 -1.12 5.74 -2.93
N ILE A 20 -0.34 6.81 -3.04
CA ILE A 20 0.98 6.95 -2.45
C ILE A 20 1.03 8.26 -1.67
N GLU A 21 1.52 8.19 -0.44
CA GLU A 21 1.78 9.34 0.42
C GLU A 21 3.27 9.45 0.68
N LEU A 22 3.81 10.67 0.63
CA LEU A 22 5.18 11.00 0.99
C LEU A 22 5.15 12.09 2.06
N ASP A 23 5.72 11.81 3.23
CA ASP A 23 5.71 12.71 4.40
C ASP A 23 4.31 13.29 4.72
N ASP A 24 3.31 12.39 4.72
CA ASP A 24 1.88 12.66 4.97
C ASP A 24 1.19 13.52 3.89
N GLU A 25 1.83 13.76 2.74
CA GLU A 25 1.23 14.37 1.55
C GLU A 25 0.89 13.31 0.49
N THR A 26 -0.36 13.29 0.01
CA THR A 26 -0.76 12.41 -1.09
C THR A 26 -0.16 12.89 -2.41
N ILE A 27 0.81 12.13 -2.95
CA ILE A 27 1.49 12.47 -4.22
C ILE A 27 0.85 11.81 -5.45
N SER A 28 0.06 10.75 -5.25
CA SER A 28 -0.70 10.11 -6.32
C SER A 28 -1.87 9.32 -5.75
N GLU A 29 -3.04 9.38 -6.38
CA GLU A 29 -4.20 8.58 -6.01
C GLU A 29 -5.09 8.25 -7.21
N ILE A 30 -5.75 7.09 -7.14
CA ILE A 30 -6.83 6.69 -8.03
C ILE A 30 -7.98 6.09 -7.22
N SER A 31 -9.18 6.18 -7.78
CA SER A 31 -10.39 5.57 -7.22
C SER A 31 -11.05 4.66 -8.25
N GLU A 32 -11.32 3.41 -7.88
CA GLU A 32 -11.91 2.39 -8.75
C GLU A 32 -13.29 2.00 -8.22
N GLY A 33 -14.31 2.07 -9.08
CA GLY A 33 -15.70 1.74 -8.72
C GLY A 33 -16.64 2.94 -8.76
N GLY A 34 -17.90 2.71 -9.19
CA GLY A 34 -18.94 3.73 -9.28
C GLY A 34 -19.77 3.79 -8.00
N GLY A 35 -19.28 4.47 -6.97
CA GLY A 35 -20.05 4.79 -5.77
C GLY A 35 -20.71 6.17 -5.90
N ALA A 36 -22.02 6.26 -5.61
CA ALA A 36 -22.76 7.53 -5.62
C ALA A 36 -22.75 8.25 -4.26
N GLU A 37 -22.23 7.63 -3.21
CA GLU A 37 -22.39 8.06 -1.83
C GLU A 37 -21.04 8.16 -1.13
N ARG A 38 -20.77 9.28 -0.45
CA ARG A 38 -19.54 9.48 0.34
C ARG A 38 -19.73 8.91 1.74
N ASP A 39 -19.72 7.59 1.91
CA ASP A 39 -19.43 7.01 3.21
C ASP A 39 -17.91 6.77 3.31
N PRO A 40 -17.17 7.58 4.09
CA PRO A 40 -15.72 7.45 4.21
C PRO A 40 -15.29 6.23 5.03
N THR A 41 -16.24 5.49 5.62
CA THR A 41 -15.94 4.35 6.49
C THR A 41 -15.20 3.25 5.74
N LEU A 42 -14.09 2.79 6.30
CA LEU A 42 -13.30 1.69 5.74
C LEU A 42 -13.99 0.34 5.97
N LEU A 43 -14.04 -0.49 4.93
CA LEU A 43 -14.33 -1.92 5.04
C LEU A 43 -13.06 -2.71 5.32
N TRP A 44 -11.99 -2.38 4.61
CA TRP A 44 -10.65 -2.92 4.81
C TRP A 44 -9.59 -1.96 4.27
N TYR A 45 -8.37 -2.11 4.75
CA TYR A 45 -7.20 -1.41 4.22
C TYR A 45 -5.97 -2.32 4.19
N VAL A 46 -5.04 -1.96 3.31
CA VAL A 46 -3.68 -2.50 3.21
C VAL A 46 -2.74 -1.31 2.99
N ASP A 47 -1.77 -1.16 3.89
CA ASP A 47 -0.70 -0.18 3.79
C ASP A 47 0.64 -0.91 3.64
N LEU A 48 1.48 -0.47 2.73
CA LEU A 48 2.92 -0.69 2.78
C LEU A 48 3.56 0.60 3.27
N ARG A 49 4.20 0.53 4.44
CA ARG A 49 4.87 1.65 5.10
C ARG A 49 6.37 1.46 4.98
N CYS A 50 7.00 2.43 4.35
CA CYS A 50 8.43 2.53 4.19
C CYS A 50 8.89 3.75 5.00
N GLU A 51 9.87 3.58 5.88
CA GLU A 51 10.44 4.72 6.62
C GLU A 51 11.96 4.62 6.67
N GLY A 52 12.67 5.72 6.45
CA GLY A 52 14.14 5.71 6.56
C GLY A 52 14.85 6.79 5.75
N PRO A 53 16.14 7.07 6.05
CA PRO A 53 16.99 7.94 5.23
C PRO A 53 17.24 7.43 3.80
N GLY A 54 17.00 6.15 3.52
CA GLY A 54 17.13 5.58 2.17
C GLY A 54 15.96 5.86 1.23
N ILE A 55 14.92 6.56 1.70
CA ILE A 55 13.74 6.94 0.91
C ILE A 55 13.94 8.35 0.34
N PRO A 56 13.77 8.54 -0.99
CA PRO A 56 13.85 9.86 -1.60
C PRO A 56 12.77 10.83 -1.09
N ALA A 57 13.14 12.11 -0.95
CA ALA A 57 12.21 13.16 -0.50
C ALA A 57 11.37 13.78 -1.63
N GLU A 58 11.70 13.51 -2.89
CA GLU A 58 10.98 14.02 -4.05
C GLU A 58 9.97 13.00 -4.58
N ALA A 59 8.75 13.45 -4.91
CA ALA A 59 7.64 12.59 -5.30
C ALA A 59 7.97 11.62 -6.45
N ASP A 60 8.55 12.12 -7.55
CA ASP A 60 8.94 11.30 -8.70
C ASP A 60 9.99 10.26 -8.33
N SER A 61 10.96 10.65 -7.49
CA SER A 61 12.02 9.74 -7.03
C SER A 61 11.47 8.69 -6.07
N ALA A 62 10.51 9.03 -5.21
CA ALA A 62 9.85 8.09 -4.31
C ALA A 62 9.05 7.02 -5.07
N VAL A 63 8.34 7.41 -6.13
CA VAL A 63 7.64 6.43 -6.99
C VAL A 63 8.62 5.57 -7.77
N LEU A 64 9.71 6.14 -8.29
CA LEU A 64 10.77 5.34 -8.93
C LEU A 64 11.37 4.33 -7.94
N TRP A 65 11.62 4.75 -6.70
CA TRP A 65 12.14 3.88 -5.64
C TRP A 65 11.23 2.68 -5.38
N LEU A 66 9.90 2.86 -5.36
CA LEU A 66 8.94 1.75 -5.24
C LEU A 66 9.01 0.77 -6.42
N ARG A 67 9.29 1.25 -7.63
CA ARG A 67 9.47 0.41 -8.83
C ARG A 67 10.80 -0.36 -8.80
N GLU A 68 11.87 0.30 -8.39
CA GLU A 68 13.19 -0.33 -8.28
C GLU A 68 13.19 -1.47 -7.26
N HIS A 69 12.42 -1.31 -6.19
CA HIS A 69 12.27 -2.31 -5.13
C HIS A 69 11.04 -3.23 -5.33
N SER A 70 10.40 -3.23 -6.51
CA SER A 70 9.21 -4.05 -6.79
C SER A 70 9.37 -5.51 -6.37
N LYS A 71 10.53 -6.13 -6.62
CA LYS A 71 10.75 -7.55 -6.30
C LYS A 71 10.54 -7.85 -4.80
N ILE A 72 11.22 -7.12 -3.92
CA ILE A 72 11.14 -7.36 -2.46
C ILE A 72 9.74 -7.04 -1.93
N LEU A 73 9.09 -6.00 -2.47
CA LEU A 73 7.75 -5.59 -2.06
C LEU A 73 6.71 -6.67 -2.43
N ARG A 74 6.76 -7.17 -3.66
CA ARG A 74 5.90 -8.26 -4.15
C ARG A 74 6.09 -9.54 -3.35
N GLU A 75 7.33 -9.91 -3.07
CA GLU A 75 7.64 -11.06 -2.21
C GLU A 75 7.10 -10.87 -0.78
N GLY A 76 7.19 -9.66 -0.23
CA GLY A 76 6.61 -9.32 1.07
C GLY A 76 5.09 -9.53 1.12
N PHE A 77 4.37 -9.00 0.13
CA PHE A 77 2.92 -9.21 0.00
C PHE A 77 2.55 -10.69 -0.14
N ALA A 78 3.26 -11.44 -0.98
CA ALA A 78 3.00 -12.88 -1.17
C ALA A 78 3.27 -13.70 0.10
N ARG A 79 4.35 -13.42 0.83
CA ARG A 79 4.66 -14.10 2.10
C ARG A 79 3.64 -13.76 3.18
N PHE A 80 3.20 -12.50 3.25
CA PHE A 80 2.18 -12.11 4.21
C PHE A 80 0.82 -12.77 3.88
N ALA A 81 0.43 -12.79 2.60
CA ALA A 81 -0.74 -13.51 2.13
C ALA A 81 -0.72 -14.98 2.57
N GLU A 82 0.40 -15.68 2.36
CA GLU A 82 0.56 -17.08 2.75
C GLU A 82 0.49 -17.28 4.26
N ARG A 83 1.10 -16.38 5.03
CA ARG A 83 1.01 -16.40 6.50
C ARG A 83 -0.43 -16.32 6.99
N LEU A 84 -1.26 -15.48 6.35
CA LEU A 84 -2.68 -15.36 6.68
C LEU A 84 -3.45 -16.63 6.32
N ARG A 85 -3.16 -17.27 5.16
CA ARG A 85 -3.82 -18.53 4.76
C ARG A 85 -3.57 -19.67 5.76
N ILE A 86 -2.38 -19.72 6.35
CA ILE A 86 -1.98 -20.76 7.32
C ILE A 86 -2.64 -20.56 8.70
N GLY A 87 -3.41 -19.49 8.90
CA GLY A 87 -4.28 -19.33 10.07
C GLY A 87 -3.76 -18.33 11.10
N ALA A 88 -3.32 -17.15 10.65
CA ALA A 88 -3.29 -16.00 11.55
C ALA A 88 -4.74 -15.67 11.97
N ASP A 89 -5.05 -15.74 13.26
CA ASP A 89 -6.39 -15.47 13.79
C ASP A 89 -6.67 -13.96 13.68
N PRO A 90 -7.71 -13.52 12.92
CA PRO A 90 -7.98 -12.11 12.65
C PRO A 90 -8.60 -11.34 13.82
N ASP A 91 -8.62 -11.88 15.05
CA ASP A 91 -9.11 -11.18 16.26
C ASP A 91 -8.19 -10.01 16.71
N VAL A 92 -7.16 -9.67 15.93
CA VAL A 92 -6.25 -8.53 16.16
C VAL A 92 -6.71 -7.31 15.38
N TYR A 93 -6.79 -6.16 16.05
CA TYR A 93 -7.23 -4.86 15.52
C TYR A 93 -6.51 -4.37 14.24
N SER A 94 -5.29 -4.88 13.99
CA SER A 94 -4.56 -4.73 12.73
C SER A 94 -3.46 -5.79 12.65
N LEU A 95 -3.35 -6.47 11.52
CA LEU A 95 -2.28 -7.44 11.27
C LEU A 95 -1.11 -6.70 10.62
N THR A 96 0.11 -6.94 11.11
CA THR A 96 1.32 -6.35 10.56
C THR A 96 2.32 -7.42 10.14
N TRP A 97 3.15 -7.09 9.15
CA TRP A 97 4.22 -7.92 8.61
C TRP A 97 5.46 -7.07 8.31
N ASN A 98 6.57 -7.39 8.94
CA ASN A 98 7.85 -6.69 8.78
C ASN A 98 9.03 -7.65 8.50
N ASP A 99 8.76 -8.93 8.25
CA ASP A 99 9.78 -9.94 7.94
C ASP A 99 10.10 -9.96 6.43
N PHE A 100 10.75 -8.88 5.97
CA PHE A 100 11.25 -8.76 4.60
C PHE A 100 12.68 -9.29 4.48
N GLN A 101 12.99 -9.96 3.37
CA GLN A 101 14.36 -10.38 3.07
C GLN A 101 15.06 -9.30 2.24
N SER A 102 16.28 -8.90 2.64
CA SER A 102 17.11 -7.94 1.89
C SER A 102 16.54 -6.52 1.81
N VAL A 103 16.01 -6.01 2.92
CA VAL A 103 15.50 -4.63 3.02
C VAL A 103 16.57 -3.62 2.60
N PRO A 104 16.22 -2.57 1.83
CA PRO A 104 17.16 -1.52 1.44
C PRO A 104 17.87 -0.88 2.64
N GLU A 105 19.13 -0.50 2.45
CA GLU A 105 19.94 0.04 3.53
C GLU A 105 19.29 1.29 4.14
N GLY A 106 19.19 1.31 5.46
CA GLY A 106 18.60 2.44 6.19
C GLY A 106 17.11 2.61 5.96
N VAL A 107 16.37 1.59 5.51
CA VAL A 107 14.92 1.61 5.38
C VAL A 107 14.30 0.52 6.25
N SER A 108 13.17 0.82 6.89
CA SER A 108 12.27 -0.17 7.49
C SER A 108 11.03 -0.34 6.62
N LEU A 109 10.59 -1.58 6.44
CA LEU A 109 9.39 -1.94 5.69
C LEU A 109 8.39 -2.65 6.60
N GLU A 110 7.13 -2.23 6.52
CA GLU A 110 6.00 -2.88 7.19
C GLU A 110 4.79 -2.94 6.25
N ILE A 111 4.12 -4.08 6.16
CA ILE A 111 2.77 -4.16 5.60
C ILE A 111 1.79 -4.23 6.76
N ALA A 112 0.81 -3.34 6.78
CA ALA A 112 -0.27 -3.35 7.76
C ALA A 112 -1.61 -3.56 7.05
N CYS A 113 -2.49 -4.37 7.60
CA CYS A 113 -3.84 -4.53 7.07
C CYS A 113 -4.87 -4.75 8.17
N SER A 114 -6.12 -4.39 7.88
CA SER A 114 -7.26 -4.67 8.75
C SER A 114 -8.54 -4.75 7.95
N ALA A 115 -9.55 -5.39 8.53
CA ALA A 115 -10.87 -5.54 7.95
C ALA A 115 -11.93 -5.46 9.05
N VAL A 116 -12.99 -4.68 8.83
CA VAL A 116 -14.05 -4.45 9.83
C VAL A 116 -14.95 -5.68 10.00
N ARG A 117 -15.16 -6.44 8.93
CA ARG A 117 -16.04 -7.62 8.95
C ARG A 117 -15.23 -8.88 8.72
N ARG A 118 -15.66 -9.97 9.37
CA ARG A 118 -15.04 -11.29 9.22
C ARG A 118 -15.01 -11.80 7.78
N ILE A 119 -16.01 -11.44 6.97
CA ILE A 119 -16.04 -11.82 5.55
C ILE A 119 -14.91 -11.15 4.76
N ASP A 120 -14.67 -9.85 5.00
CA ASP A 120 -13.57 -9.10 4.39
C ASP A 120 -12.22 -9.58 4.92
N ALA A 121 -12.12 -9.89 6.22
CA ALA A 121 -10.92 -10.46 6.83
C ALA A 121 -10.50 -11.80 6.17
N ARG A 122 -11.47 -12.65 5.79
CA ARG A 122 -11.20 -13.90 5.06
C ARG A 122 -10.66 -13.66 3.66
N ALA A 123 -10.99 -12.53 3.04
CA ALA A 123 -10.50 -12.15 1.71
C ALA A 123 -9.10 -11.50 1.76
N MET A 124 -8.60 -11.12 2.94
CA MET A 124 -7.36 -10.35 3.08
C MET A 124 -6.14 -11.06 2.47
N ALA A 125 -6.03 -12.38 2.63
CA ALA A 125 -4.96 -13.15 2.01
C ALA A 125 -5.01 -13.07 0.47
N THR A 126 -6.21 -13.06 -0.12
CA THR A 126 -6.39 -12.88 -1.57
C THR A 126 -6.04 -11.45 -1.98
N ILE A 127 -6.49 -10.45 -1.24
CA ILE A 127 -6.20 -9.03 -1.51
C ILE A 127 -4.69 -8.76 -1.50
N LEU A 128 -3.98 -9.25 -0.48
CA LEU A 128 -2.51 -9.12 -0.39
C LEU A 128 -1.83 -9.80 -1.59
N GLN A 129 -2.29 -10.99 -1.98
CA GLN A 129 -1.75 -11.69 -3.16
C GLN A 129 -1.97 -10.89 -4.44
N GLU A 130 -3.19 -10.37 -4.65
CA GLU A 130 -3.52 -9.55 -5.82
C GLU A 130 -2.65 -8.28 -5.90
N ILE A 131 -2.41 -7.61 -4.77
CA ILE A 131 -1.50 -6.46 -4.71
C ILE A 131 -0.08 -6.86 -5.16
N GLY A 132 0.44 -7.99 -4.66
CA GLY A 132 1.76 -8.48 -5.05
C GLY A 132 1.86 -8.94 -6.52
N ASP A 133 0.80 -9.55 -7.04
CA ASP A 133 0.77 -10.05 -8.42
C ASP A 133 0.64 -8.92 -9.44
N HIS A 134 -0.12 -7.87 -9.11
CA HIS A 134 -0.40 -6.72 -9.97
C HIS A 134 0.39 -5.45 -9.62
N TRP A 135 1.38 -5.54 -8.73
CA TRP A 135 2.13 -4.39 -8.22
C TRP A 135 2.58 -3.39 -9.29
N ASP A 136 3.23 -3.88 -10.35
CA ASP A 136 3.78 -3.01 -11.40
C ASP A 136 2.67 -2.36 -12.26
N GLU A 137 1.49 -2.99 -12.34
CA GLU A 137 0.31 -2.44 -13.03
C GLU A 137 -0.36 -1.37 -12.17
N ILE A 138 -0.50 -1.64 -10.87
CA ILE A 138 -1.02 -0.68 -9.88
C ILE A 138 -0.15 0.58 -9.85
N LEU A 139 1.19 0.42 -9.74
CA LEU A 139 2.08 1.57 -9.78
C LEU A 139 2.01 2.34 -11.10
N ARG A 140 1.68 1.68 -12.23
CA ARG A 140 1.54 2.35 -13.52
C ARG A 140 0.22 3.12 -13.66
N SER A 141 -0.84 2.72 -12.98
CA SER A 141 -2.12 3.45 -12.99
C SER A 141 -2.10 4.68 -12.09
N LEU A 142 -1.21 4.72 -11.10
CA LEU A 142 -0.95 5.87 -10.25
C LEU A 142 -0.15 6.94 -11.02
N HIS A 143 -0.80 8.05 -11.34
CA HIS A 143 -0.17 9.19 -12.00
C HIS A 143 0.38 10.16 -10.95
N VAL A 144 1.69 10.40 -10.96
CA VAL A 144 2.29 11.47 -10.15
C VAL A 144 2.15 12.76 -10.96
N PRO A 145 1.48 13.80 -10.45
CA PRO A 145 1.53 15.10 -11.08
C PRO A 145 2.99 15.52 -11.14
N GLN A 146 3.52 15.76 -12.35
CA GLN A 146 4.82 16.42 -12.46
C GLN A 146 4.73 17.72 -11.68
N ALA A 147 5.62 17.93 -10.71
CA ALA A 147 5.76 19.24 -10.10
C ALA A 147 5.95 20.21 -11.27
N ILE A 148 5.01 21.15 -11.41
CA ILE A 148 5.20 22.26 -12.32
C ILE A 148 6.47 22.93 -11.79
N GLU A 149 7.57 22.81 -12.53
CA GLU A 149 8.72 23.67 -12.38
C GLU A 149 8.20 25.10 -12.63
N ASP A 150 7.68 25.73 -11.57
CA ASP A 150 7.32 27.13 -11.61
C ASP A 150 8.62 27.92 -11.71
N VAL A 151 8.97 28.16 -12.97
CA VAL A 151 9.65 29.32 -13.52
C VAL A 151 9.65 30.50 -12.54
N ARG A 152 10.76 30.70 -11.82
CA ARG A 152 11.55 31.94 -11.76
C ARG A 152 12.76 31.89 -10.85
#